data_AF-B1X2P8-F1
#
_entry.id   AF-B1X2P8-F1
#
_cell.length_a   1.000
_cell.length_b   1.000
_cell.length_c   1.000
_cell.angle_alpha   90.00
_cell.angle_beta   90.00
_cell.angle_gamma   90.00
#
_symmetry.space_group_name_H-M   'P 1'
#
loop_
_entity.id
_entity.type
_entity.pdbx_description
1 polymer ?
#
loop_
_entity_poly.entity_id
_entity_poly.type
_entity_poly.pdbx_seq_one_letter_code
_entity_poly.pdbx_strand_id
1 'polypeptide(L)'
;MAKALPIIRSEIEQLLDNNISLTNREAVLGFTIDGETSKDLDDALWIEPKQSGAVVSVHISDVSAIIQPGSSLEANALSQVETRYLATKNKPMFPHELSEDKLSLLEDKLRLTVTIRITLDESANIKNTSLHLAHLTSLQRFSYSAADATLHDPSSPFFQMLRYCELWAQKLAWKRQDVGAIGLSRVGGVNLDEEGRILTTPMYHLSSSLETLAIPKRLAMRGKGGQ
;
A
#
# COMPACT_ATOMS: atom_id res chain seq x y z
N MET A 1 16.67 23.70 14.38
CA MET A 1 15.63 22.65 14.30
C MET A 1 14.29 23.33 14.51
N ALA A 2 13.38 23.26 13.53
CA ALA A 2 12.03 23.82 13.69
C ALA A 2 11.32 23.05 14.81
N LYS A 3 10.82 23.77 15.81
CA LYS A 3 10.12 23.18 16.95
C LYS A 3 8.78 22.68 16.41
N ALA A 4 8.50 21.38 16.54
CA ALA A 4 7.22 20.81 16.14
C ALA A 4 6.09 21.60 16.82
N LEU A 5 5.20 22.19 16.03
CA LEU A 5 4.04 22.89 16.56
C LEU A 5 3.13 21.87 17.25
N PRO A 6 2.54 22.22 18.41
CA PRO A 6 1.59 21.33 19.07
C PRO A 6 0.40 21.11 18.14
N ILE A 7 0.05 19.84 17.91
CA ILE A 7 -1.13 19.48 17.12
C ILE A 7 -2.36 20.01 17.85
N ILE A 8 -3.20 20.75 17.15
CA ILE A 8 -4.39 21.37 17.72
C ILE A 8 -5.50 20.33 17.80
N ARG A 9 -5.96 19.99 19.01
CA ARG A 9 -6.98 18.94 19.22
C ARG A 9 -8.29 19.21 18.47
N SER A 10 -8.74 20.47 18.41
CA SER A 10 -9.95 20.84 17.69
C SER A 10 -9.84 20.61 16.17
N GLU A 11 -8.63 20.63 15.61
CA GLU A 11 -8.40 20.32 14.19
C GLU A 11 -8.63 18.82 13.92
N ILE A 12 -8.20 17.95 14.83
CA ILE A 12 -8.46 16.50 14.75
C ILE A 12 -9.96 16.22 14.82
N GLU A 13 -10.66 16.81 15.81
CA GLU A 13 -12.09 16.61 16.01
C GLU A 13 -12.90 17.04 14.78
N GLN A 14 -12.55 18.17 14.16
CA GLN A 14 -13.17 18.61 12.90
C GLN A 14 -12.96 17.61 11.75
N LEU A 15 -11.75 17.04 11.61
CA LEU A 15 -11.47 16.04 10.58
C LEU A 15 -12.19 14.71 10.84
N LEU A 16 -12.40 14.36 12.11
CA LEU A 16 -13.15 13.16 12.49
C LEU A 16 -14.66 13.31 12.18
N ASP A 17 -15.22 14.49 12.42
CA ASP A 17 -16.64 14.79 12.20
C ASP A 17 -16.98 15.09 10.72
N ASN A 18 -16.00 15.56 9.94
CA ASN A 18 -16.20 15.86 8.53
C ASN A 18 -16.47 14.57 7.73
N ASN A 19 -17.70 14.45 7.23
CA ASN A 19 -18.02 13.53 6.15
C ASN A 19 -17.54 14.12 4.84
N ILE A 20 -16.38 13.63 4.38
CA ILE A 20 -15.83 14.00 3.08
C ILE A 20 -16.86 13.63 2.01
N SER A 21 -17.13 14.55 1.09
CA SER A 21 -18.01 14.28 -0.06
C SER A 21 -17.27 13.35 -1.03
N LEU A 22 -17.71 12.09 -1.08
CA LEU A 22 -17.04 11.01 -1.82
C LEU A 22 -17.56 10.88 -3.27
N THR A 23 -18.46 11.77 -3.70
CA THR A 23 -19.30 11.61 -4.88
C THR A 23 -18.66 12.00 -6.22
N ASN A 24 -17.46 12.59 -6.22
CA ASN A 24 -16.79 13.06 -7.45
C ASN A 24 -15.54 12.26 -7.85
N ARG A 25 -15.34 11.06 -7.30
CA ARG A 25 -14.20 10.20 -7.64
C ARG A 25 -14.66 8.84 -8.16
N GLU A 26 -13.86 8.23 -9.02
CA GLU A 26 -14.13 6.88 -9.54
C GLU A 26 -14.16 5.85 -8.40
N ALA A 27 -15.11 4.92 -8.46
CA ALA A 27 -15.19 3.80 -7.53
C ALA A 27 -14.19 2.71 -7.95
N VAL A 28 -13.36 2.25 -7.00
CA VAL A 28 -12.41 1.16 -7.24
C VAL A 28 -12.54 0.07 -6.16
N LEU A 29 -12.15 -1.14 -6.53
CA LEU A 29 -12.08 -2.30 -5.64
C LEU A 29 -10.62 -2.62 -5.32
N GLY A 30 -10.39 -3.26 -4.19
CA GLY A 30 -9.07 -3.67 -3.76
C GLY A 30 -9.13 -4.49 -2.47
N PHE A 31 -8.00 -5.05 -2.08
CA PHE A 31 -7.79 -5.67 -0.77
C PHE A 31 -6.44 -5.20 -0.22
N THR A 32 -6.29 -5.20 1.11
CA THR A 32 -5.03 -4.87 1.78
C THR A 32 -4.33 -6.15 2.22
N ILE A 33 -3.00 -6.12 2.28
CA ILE A 33 -2.19 -7.23 2.79
C ILE A 33 -1.06 -6.62 3.63
N ASP A 34 -1.12 -6.83 4.94
CA ASP A 34 -0.22 -6.19 5.89
C ASP A 34 0.17 -7.17 7.01
N GLY A 35 0.98 -6.71 7.97
CA GLY A 35 1.23 -7.44 9.21
C GLY A 35 -0.05 -7.70 10.02
N GLU A 36 -0.10 -8.81 10.75
CA GLU A 36 -1.28 -9.23 11.54
C GLU A 36 -1.76 -8.12 12.51
N THR A 37 -0.83 -7.37 13.08
CA THR A 37 -1.11 -6.29 14.04
C THR A 37 -1.23 -4.91 13.42
N SER A 38 -1.02 -4.77 12.10
CA SER A 38 -1.03 -3.48 11.41
C SER A 38 -2.43 -2.89 11.36
N LYS A 39 -2.52 -1.58 11.60
CA LYS A 39 -3.78 -0.82 11.63
C LYS A 39 -3.76 0.40 10.74
N ASP A 40 -2.58 0.90 10.43
CA ASP A 40 -2.23 1.95 9.47
C ASP A 40 -2.03 1.34 8.08
N LEU A 41 -3.13 0.93 7.45
CA LEU A 41 -3.11 0.28 6.14
C LEU A 41 -3.06 1.38 5.07
N ASP A 42 -1.86 1.64 4.54
CA ASP A 42 -1.62 2.77 3.63
C ASP A 42 -1.92 2.44 2.17
N ASP A 43 -1.87 1.17 1.79
CA ASP A 43 -2.09 0.73 0.43
C ASP A 43 -2.94 -0.53 0.28
N ALA A 44 -3.57 -0.64 -0.89
CA ALA A 44 -4.38 -1.78 -1.32
C ALA A 44 -4.04 -2.15 -2.76
N LEU A 45 -4.27 -3.42 -3.10
CA LEU A 45 -3.98 -3.98 -4.41
C LEU A 45 -5.25 -4.51 -5.07
N TRP A 46 -5.30 -4.38 -6.38
CA TRP A 46 -6.26 -5.10 -7.22
C TRP A 46 -5.58 -5.54 -8.52
N ILE A 47 -6.01 -6.68 -9.07
CA ILE A 47 -5.55 -7.16 -10.36
C ILE A 47 -6.72 -7.66 -11.20
N GLU A 48 -6.72 -7.28 -12.48
CA GLU A 48 -7.75 -7.68 -13.43
C GLU A 48 -7.10 -8.44 -14.60
N PRO A 49 -7.62 -9.62 -14.97
CA PRO A 49 -7.18 -10.29 -16.19
C PRO A 49 -7.59 -9.49 -17.43
N LYS A 50 -6.72 -9.49 -18.44
CA LYS A 50 -7.01 -8.97 -19.78
C LYS A 50 -6.75 -10.07 -20.81
N GLN A 51 -7.33 -9.91 -22.00
CA GLN A 51 -7.15 -10.86 -23.11
C GLN A 51 -5.67 -11.12 -23.43
N SER A 52 -4.81 -10.10 -23.31
CA SER A 52 -3.38 -10.17 -23.60
C SER A 52 -2.53 -9.55 -22.49
N GLY A 53 -2.78 -9.97 -21.24
CA GLY A 53 -1.98 -9.59 -20.07
C GLY A 53 -2.81 -9.29 -18.83
N ALA A 54 -2.45 -8.26 -18.09
CA ALA A 54 -3.14 -7.89 -16.86
C ALA A 54 -3.19 -6.38 -16.65
N VAL A 55 -4.13 -5.95 -15.82
CA VAL A 55 -4.14 -4.61 -15.25
C VAL A 55 -3.95 -4.73 -13.75
N VAL A 56 -2.89 -4.10 -13.25
CA VAL A 56 -2.60 -4.03 -11.81
C VAL A 56 -2.95 -2.62 -11.34
N SER A 57 -3.70 -2.53 -10.25
CA SER A 57 -4.03 -1.26 -9.59
C SER A 57 -3.44 -1.28 -8.19
N VAL A 58 -2.72 -0.22 -7.85
CA VAL A 58 -2.23 0.05 -6.49
C VAL A 58 -2.94 1.31 -6.01
N HIS A 59 -3.62 1.20 -4.88
CA HIS A 59 -4.39 2.27 -4.27
C HIS A 59 -3.64 2.73 -3.03
N ILE A 60 -3.34 4.02 -2.93
CA ILE A 60 -2.65 4.60 -1.78
C ILE A 60 -3.61 5.56 -1.10
N SER A 61 -3.68 5.55 0.23
CA SER A 61 -4.49 6.49 1.00
C SER A 61 -4.21 7.95 0.59
N ASP A 62 -5.27 8.70 0.30
CA ASP A 62 -5.18 10.12 -0.07
C ASP A 62 -5.13 11.00 1.19
N VAL A 63 -3.96 11.02 1.83
CA VAL A 63 -3.67 11.88 2.98
C VAL A 63 -3.92 13.35 2.66
N SER A 64 -3.65 13.78 1.42
CA SER A 64 -3.79 15.18 0.99
C SER A 64 -5.24 15.66 0.91
N ALA A 65 -6.20 14.75 0.80
CA ALA A 65 -7.62 15.10 0.85
C ALA A 65 -8.11 15.43 2.26
N ILE A 66 -7.39 14.97 3.29
CA ILE A 66 -7.76 15.12 4.70
C ILE A 66 -6.89 16.19 5.36
N ILE A 67 -5.59 16.12 5.16
CA ILE A 67 -4.62 17.04 5.75
C ILE A 67 -4.49 18.28 4.87
N GLN A 68 -4.99 19.41 5.38
CA GLN A 68 -4.96 20.68 4.65
C GLN A 68 -3.55 21.28 4.62
N PRO A 69 -3.11 21.84 3.48
CA PRO A 69 -1.88 22.62 3.43
C PRO A 69 -1.89 23.78 4.43
N GLY A 70 -0.79 23.97 5.15
CA GLY A 70 -0.64 24.97 6.23
C GLY A 70 -1.22 24.56 7.59
N SER A 71 -1.80 23.36 7.71
CA SER A 71 -2.34 22.84 8.98
C SER A 71 -1.26 22.61 10.05
N SER A 72 -1.69 22.51 11.32
CA SER A 72 -0.77 22.11 12.40
C SER A 72 -0.30 20.66 12.21
N LEU A 73 -1.16 19.82 11.62
CA LEU A 73 -0.87 18.44 11.23
C LEU A 73 0.21 18.36 10.14
N GLU A 74 0.11 19.17 9.07
CA GLU A 74 1.14 19.22 8.02
C GLU A 74 2.48 19.71 8.58
N ALA A 75 2.47 20.81 9.35
CA ALA A 75 3.68 21.34 9.96
C ALA A 75 4.37 20.32 10.88
N ASN A 76 3.57 19.51 11.60
CA ASN A 76 4.09 18.44 12.43
C ASN A 76 4.67 17.30 11.59
N ALA A 77 3.96 16.83 10.56
CA ALA A 77 4.43 15.80 9.64
C ALA A 77 5.75 16.19 8.96
N LEU A 78 5.84 17.43 8.46
CA LEU A 78 7.07 17.99 7.86
C LEU A 78 8.24 18.04 8.85
N SER A 79 7.98 18.25 10.14
CA SER A 79 9.01 18.25 11.19
C SER A 79 9.51 16.85 11.55
N GLN A 80 8.67 15.82 11.35
CA GLN A 80 9.01 14.42 11.63
C GLN A 80 9.70 13.75 10.43
N VAL A 81 9.36 14.15 9.19
CA VAL A 81 9.85 13.63 7.90
C VAL A 81 9.46 12.17 7.60
N GLU A 82 9.60 11.28 8.59
CA GLU A 82 9.29 9.85 8.49
C GLU A 82 8.70 9.32 9.80
N THR A 83 7.91 8.25 9.73
CA THR A 83 7.50 7.49 10.92
C THR A 83 8.70 6.73 11.46
N ARG A 84 9.06 6.95 12.73
CA ARG A 84 10.13 6.20 13.40
C ARG A 84 9.56 4.98 14.12
N TYR A 85 9.83 3.81 13.58
CA TYR A 85 9.51 2.52 14.20
C TYR A 85 10.59 2.19 15.25
N LEU A 86 10.25 2.36 16.53
CA LEU A 86 11.14 2.00 17.65
C LEU A 86 10.66 0.70 18.28
N ALA A 87 11.61 -0.15 18.70
CA ALA A 87 11.35 -1.49 19.25
C ALA A 87 10.35 -1.56 20.43
N THR A 88 10.08 -0.44 21.10
CA THR A 88 9.17 -0.37 22.26
C THR A 88 7.90 0.43 22.03
N LYS A 89 7.88 1.41 21.11
CA LYS A 89 6.70 2.24 20.76
C LYS A 89 6.86 2.86 19.38
N ASN A 90 5.88 2.65 18.50
CA ASN A 90 5.76 3.41 17.27
C ASN A 90 5.22 4.80 17.60
N LYS A 91 5.86 5.86 17.11
CA LYS A 91 5.31 7.21 17.14
C LYS A 91 4.84 7.53 15.72
N PRO A 92 3.54 7.38 15.42
CA PRO A 92 3.03 7.60 14.08
C PRO A 92 3.20 9.07 13.67
N MET A 93 3.36 9.30 12.36
CA MET A 93 3.48 10.64 11.78
C MET A 93 2.24 11.50 12.05
N PHE A 94 1.06 10.89 12.04
CA PHE A 94 -0.22 11.49 12.44
C PHE A 94 -0.74 10.87 13.74
N PRO A 95 -1.64 11.58 14.47
CA PRO A 95 -2.36 10.99 15.60
C PRO A 95 -3.01 9.64 15.24
N HIS A 96 -3.05 8.70 16.19
CA HIS A 96 -3.58 7.35 15.96
C HIS A 96 -5.04 7.39 15.45
N GLU A 97 -5.83 8.35 15.92
CA GLU A 97 -7.23 8.54 15.52
C GLU A 97 -7.36 8.84 14.01
N LEU A 98 -6.34 9.43 13.40
CA LEU A 98 -6.30 9.67 11.96
C LEU A 98 -5.61 8.51 11.23
N SER A 99 -4.44 8.10 11.71
CA SER A 99 -3.60 7.09 11.06
C SER A 99 -4.25 5.70 11.01
N GLU A 100 -4.89 5.27 12.11
CA GLU A 100 -5.45 3.92 12.25
C GLU A 100 -6.95 3.84 11.90
N ASP A 101 -7.60 4.97 11.58
CA ASP A 101 -9.01 4.98 11.15
C ASP A 101 -9.23 5.73 9.84
N LYS A 102 -9.21 7.07 9.85
CA LYS A 102 -9.62 7.87 8.67
C LYS A 102 -8.68 7.71 7.48
N LEU A 103 -7.39 7.55 7.72
CA LEU A 103 -6.36 7.37 6.69
C LEU A 103 -6.13 5.91 6.35
N SER A 104 -6.48 4.98 7.24
CA SER A 104 -6.31 3.56 7.01
C SER A 104 -7.35 3.00 6.04
N LEU A 105 -6.91 2.19 5.08
CA LEU A 105 -7.72 1.49 4.07
C LEU A 105 -8.43 0.26 4.63
N LEU A 106 -9.17 0.47 5.73
CA LEU A 106 -9.89 -0.57 6.46
C LEU A 106 -10.95 -1.27 5.58
N GLU A 107 -11.12 -2.56 5.84
CA GLU A 107 -12.15 -3.41 5.22
C GLU A 107 -13.56 -2.81 5.37
N ASP A 108 -14.35 -2.91 4.31
CA ASP A 108 -15.74 -2.41 4.19
C ASP A 108 -15.94 -0.92 4.47
N LYS A 109 -14.86 -0.15 4.60
CA LYS A 109 -14.91 1.30 4.77
C LYS A 109 -14.51 2.00 3.48
N LEU A 110 -15.34 2.95 3.06
CA LEU A 110 -15.04 3.79 1.91
C LEU A 110 -13.93 4.79 2.27
N ARG A 111 -12.89 4.83 1.44
CA ARG A 111 -11.67 5.63 1.66
C ARG A 111 -11.23 6.33 0.39
N LEU A 112 -10.72 7.54 0.53
CA LEU A 112 -10.15 8.28 -0.59
C LEU A 112 -8.76 7.76 -0.91
N THR A 113 -8.50 7.53 -2.19
CA THR A 113 -7.22 7.00 -2.65
C THR A 113 -6.69 7.75 -3.86
N VAL A 114 -5.37 7.73 -3.98
CA VAL A 114 -4.66 7.96 -5.23
C VAL A 114 -4.38 6.59 -5.83
N THR A 115 -4.96 6.32 -7.00
CA THR A 115 -4.83 5.02 -7.68
C THR A 115 -3.83 5.11 -8.81
N ILE A 116 -2.87 4.18 -8.82
CA ILE A 116 -1.93 3.94 -9.91
C ILE A 116 -2.39 2.68 -10.62
N ARG A 117 -2.77 2.81 -11.90
CA ARG A 117 -3.21 1.70 -12.75
C ARG A 117 -2.17 1.42 -13.83
N ILE A 118 -1.75 0.16 -13.93
CA ILE A 118 -0.65 -0.29 -14.77
C ILE A 118 -1.16 -1.40 -15.67
N THR A 119 -1.08 -1.18 -16.98
CA THR A 119 -1.42 -2.21 -17.97
C THR A 119 -0.14 -2.96 -18.35
N LEU A 120 -0.16 -4.27 -18.19
CA LEU A 120 0.91 -5.19 -18.51
C LEU A 120 0.51 -6.04 -19.72
N ASP A 121 1.44 -6.29 -20.64
CA ASP A 121 1.28 -7.35 -21.65
C ASP A 121 1.64 -8.73 -21.08
N GLU A 122 1.44 -9.80 -21.85
CA GLU A 122 1.69 -11.19 -21.44
C GLU A 122 3.12 -11.46 -20.93
N SER A 123 4.10 -10.70 -21.43
CA SER A 123 5.52 -10.74 -21.04
C SER A 123 5.85 -9.77 -19.90
N ALA A 124 4.82 -9.27 -19.20
CA ALA A 124 4.93 -8.30 -18.12
C ALA A 124 5.68 -7.01 -18.51
N ASN A 125 5.62 -6.59 -19.79
CA ASN A 125 6.03 -5.24 -20.16
C ASN A 125 4.94 -4.25 -19.77
N ILE A 126 5.35 -3.11 -19.22
CA ILE A 126 4.43 -2.00 -18.96
C ILE A 126 4.02 -1.40 -20.31
N LYS A 127 2.74 -1.49 -20.63
CA LYS A 127 2.13 -0.89 -21.82
C LYS A 127 1.58 0.50 -21.53
N ASN A 128 1.05 0.72 -20.33
CA ASN A 128 0.50 1.99 -19.91
C ASN A 128 0.57 2.14 -18.39
N THR A 129 0.66 3.40 -17.93
CA THR A 129 0.53 3.76 -16.51
C THR A 129 -0.30 5.03 -16.41
N SER A 130 -1.30 5.02 -15.54
CA SER A 130 -2.15 6.17 -15.29
C SER A 130 -2.35 6.37 -13.79
N LEU A 131 -2.49 7.63 -13.38
CA LEU A 131 -2.78 8.02 -12.01
C LEU A 131 -4.10 8.79 -11.99
N HIS A 132 -4.98 8.46 -11.03
CA HIS A 132 -6.26 9.14 -10.84
C HIS A 132 -6.68 9.13 -9.37
N LEU A 133 -7.53 10.09 -9.00
CA LEU A 133 -8.16 10.13 -7.69
C LEU A 133 -9.38 9.21 -7.70
N ALA A 134 -9.47 8.34 -6.71
CA ALA A 134 -10.54 7.37 -6.58
C ALA A 134 -11.11 7.35 -5.15
N HIS A 135 -12.20 6.61 -4.98
CA HIS A 135 -12.60 6.11 -3.69
C HIS A 135 -12.61 4.57 -3.72
N LEU A 136 -11.97 3.97 -2.72
CA LEU A 136 -11.81 2.54 -2.55
C LEU A 136 -12.76 2.05 -1.46
N THR A 137 -13.41 0.91 -1.71
CA THR A 137 -13.91 0.04 -0.63
C THR A 137 -13.02 -1.20 -0.61
N SER A 138 -12.24 -1.37 0.46
CA SER A 138 -11.42 -2.57 0.63
C SER A 138 -12.34 -3.76 0.90
N LEU A 139 -12.27 -4.77 0.04
CA LEU A 139 -13.12 -5.96 0.11
C LEU A 139 -12.66 -6.97 1.15
N GLN A 140 -11.39 -6.90 1.55
CA GLN A 140 -10.80 -7.80 2.53
C GLN A 140 -9.49 -7.19 3.05
N ARG A 141 -9.27 -7.28 4.36
CA ARG A 141 -7.95 -7.12 4.99
C ARG A 141 -7.33 -8.50 5.18
N PHE A 142 -6.23 -8.77 4.49
CA PHE A 142 -5.40 -9.94 4.74
C PHE A 142 -4.24 -9.59 5.67
N SER A 143 -3.90 -10.53 6.56
CA SER A 143 -2.52 -10.64 7.01
C SER A 143 -1.71 -11.48 6.03
N TYR A 144 -0.38 -11.39 6.06
CA TYR A 144 0.48 -12.26 5.25
C TYR A 144 0.18 -13.74 5.41
N SER A 145 -0.06 -14.19 6.65
CA SER A 145 -0.44 -15.58 6.95
C SER A 145 -1.82 -15.94 6.39
N ALA A 146 -2.80 -15.04 6.45
CA ALA A 146 -4.13 -15.25 5.90
C ALA A 146 -4.12 -15.30 4.36
N ALA A 147 -3.33 -14.44 3.72
CA ALA A 147 -3.15 -14.45 2.27
C ALA A 147 -2.48 -15.76 1.80
N ASP A 148 -1.46 -16.23 2.53
CA ASP A 148 -0.79 -17.50 2.24
C ASP A 148 -1.73 -18.70 2.43
N ALA A 149 -2.50 -18.73 3.53
CA ALA A 149 -3.52 -19.75 3.74
C ALA A 149 -4.57 -19.74 2.60
N THR A 150 -4.99 -18.55 2.16
CA THR A 150 -5.94 -18.39 1.05
C THR A 150 -5.39 -18.92 -0.28
N LEU A 151 -4.08 -18.80 -0.54
CA LEU A 151 -3.44 -19.38 -1.73
C LEU A 151 -3.51 -20.91 -1.77
N HIS A 152 -3.73 -21.56 -0.62
CA HIS A 152 -3.79 -23.02 -0.46
C HIS A 152 -5.22 -23.54 -0.25
N ASP A 153 -6.22 -22.67 -0.26
CA ASP A 153 -7.63 -23.03 -0.08
C ASP A 153 -8.47 -22.68 -1.34
N PRO A 154 -8.72 -23.66 -2.24
CA PRO A 154 -9.54 -23.46 -3.44
C PRO A 154 -10.99 -23.08 -3.18
N SER A 155 -11.49 -23.22 -1.93
CA SER A 155 -12.86 -22.85 -1.57
C SER A 155 -13.00 -21.36 -1.25
N SER A 156 -11.90 -20.66 -1.01
CA SER A 156 -11.93 -19.23 -0.71
C SER A 156 -12.33 -18.39 -1.93
N PRO A 157 -13.21 -17.37 -1.77
CA PRO A 157 -13.60 -16.46 -2.85
C PRO A 157 -12.42 -15.72 -3.49
N PHE A 158 -11.36 -15.47 -2.73
CA PHE A 158 -10.16 -14.75 -3.19
C PHE A 158 -9.06 -15.67 -3.73
N PHE A 159 -9.25 -17.00 -3.70
CA PHE A 159 -8.24 -17.97 -4.16
C PHE A 159 -7.73 -17.63 -5.55
N GLN A 160 -8.61 -17.52 -6.55
CA GLN A 160 -8.22 -17.27 -7.93
C GLN A 160 -7.52 -15.92 -8.10
N MET A 161 -8.00 -14.90 -7.38
CA MET A 161 -7.42 -13.56 -7.42
C MET A 161 -5.99 -13.55 -6.87
N LEU A 162 -5.76 -14.14 -5.70
CA LEU A 162 -4.42 -14.21 -5.10
C LEU A 162 -3.48 -15.10 -5.90
N ARG A 163 -3.96 -16.22 -6.47
CA ARG A 163 -3.16 -17.03 -7.42
C ARG A 163 -2.75 -16.21 -8.64
N TYR A 164 -3.63 -15.35 -9.14
CA TYR A 164 -3.32 -14.46 -10.26
C TYR A 164 -2.31 -13.37 -9.86
N CYS A 165 -2.46 -12.77 -8.68
CA CYS A 165 -1.46 -11.86 -8.12
C CYS A 165 -0.07 -12.52 -8.03
N GLU A 166 0.00 -13.73 -7.46
CA GLU A 166 1.24 -14.48 -7.30
C GLU A 166 1.93 -14.72 -8.65
N LEU A 167 1.17 -15.16 -9.67
CA LEU A 167 1.70 -15.39 -11.01
C LEU A 167 2.33 -14.11 -11.61
N TRP A 168 1.64 -12.98 -11.53
CA TRP A 168 2.13 -11.72 -12.09
C TRP A 168 3.27 -11.12 -11.30
N ALA A 169 3.25 -11.27 -9.98
CA ALA A 169 4.35 -10.87 -9.12
C ALA A 169 5.63 -11.64 -9.47
N GLN A 170 5.55 -12.96 -9.67
CA GLN A 170 6.69 -13.78 -10.08
C GLN A 170 7.25 -13.33 -11.44
N LYS A 171 6.38 -13.09 -12.43
CA LYS A 171 6.80 -12.55 -13.74
C LYS A 171 7.55 -11.23 -13.62
N LEU A 172 7.03 -10.30 -12.81
CA LEU A 172 7.67 -9.00 -12.57
C LEU A 172 8.99 -9.15 -11.79
N ALA A 173 9.06 -10.07 -10.83
CA ALA A 173 10.26 -10.34 -10.06
C ALA A 173 11.39 -10.86 -10.94
N TRP A 174 11.12 -11.84 -11.81
CA TRP A 174 12.10 -12.33 -12.79
C TRP A 174 12.61 -11.22 -13.70
N LYS A 175 11.70 -10.40 -14.23
CA LYS A 175 12.07 -9.27 -15.08
C LYS A 175 12.97 -8.25 -14.39
N ARG A 176 12.75 -8.02 -13.09
CA ARG A 176 13.60 -7.16 -12.27
C ARG A 176 14.99 -7.75 -12.07
N GLN A 177 15.08 -9.06 -11.82
CA GLN A 177 16.34 -9.78 -11.67
C GLN A 177 17.16 -9.72 -12.98
N ASP A 178 16.50 -9.88 -14.14
CA ASP A 178 17.13 -9.82 -15.46
C ASP A 178 17.77 -8.45 -15.75
N VAL A 179 17.22 -7.35 -15.20
CA VAL A 179 17.78 -6.00 -15.32
C VAL A 179 18.73 -5.64 -14.16
N GLY A 180 19.15 -6.62 -13.36
CA GLY A 180 20.17 -6.47 -12.33
C GLY A 180 19.67 -5.95 -10.98
N ALA A 181 18.35 -5.96 -10.72
CA ALA A 181 17.84 -5.60 -9.40
C ALA A 181 18.12 -6.72 -8.39
N ILE A 182 18.89 -6.41 -7.35
CA ILE A 182 19.17 -7.32 -6.24
C ILE A 182 18.18 -7.04 -5.12
N GLY A 183 17.25 -7.98 -4.88
CA GLY A 183 16.38 -7.99 -3.69
C GLY A 183 17.06 -8.77 -2.57
N LEU A 184 17.83 -8.10 -1.72
CA LEU A 184 18.45 -8.70 -0.53
C LEU A 184 17.45 -8.71 0.63
N SER A 185 16.50 -9.64 0.63
CA SER A 185 15.72 -9.99 1.85
C SER A 185 16.44 -11.06 2.70
N ARG A 186 17.62 -11.50 2.23
CA ARG A 186 18.41 -12.59 2.80
C ARG A 186 19.81 -12.10 3.14
N VAL A 187 20.06 -11.81 4.41
CA VAL A 187 21.41 -11.52 4.93
C VAL A 187 21.93 -12.80 5.57
N GLY A 188 23.01 -13.38 5.02
CA GLY A 188 23.66 -14.55 5.63
C GLY A 188 22.81 -15.83 5.69
N GLY A 189 21.73 -15.94 4.91
CA GLY A 189 20.82 -17.11 4.94
C GLY A 189 19.62 -16.98 5.88
N VAL A 190 19.46 -15.83 6.53
CA VAL A 190 18.32 -15.52 7.41
C VAL A 190 17.32 -14.63 6.67
N ASN A 191 16.04 -14.99 6.73
CA ASN A 191 14.93 -14.18 6.19
C ASN A 191 14.46 -13.19 7.26
N LEU A 192 14.12 -11.96 6.88
CA LEU A 192 13.54 -10.95 7.76
C LEU A 192 12.12 -10.59 7.29
N ASP A 193 11.21 -10.30 8.23
CA ASP A 193 9.92 -9.65 7.91
C ASP A 193 10.04 -8.12 7.80
N GLU A 194 8.94 -7.44 7.48
CA GLU A 194 8.87 -5.99 7.29
C GLU A 194 9.13 -5.22 8.59
N GLU A 195 8.91 -5.85 9.74
CA GLU A 195 9.21 -5.34 11.07
C GLU A 195 10.66 -5.64 11.52
N GLY A 196 11.47 -6.26 10.65
CA GLY A 196 12.88 -6.57 10.91
C GLY A 196 13.10 -7.75 11.86
N ARG A 197 12.09 -8.59 12.08
CA ARG A 197 12.20 -9.81 12.89
C ARG A 197 12.75 -10.95 12.04
N ILE A 198 13.52 -11.80 12.71
CA ILE A 198 14.10 -13.00 12.10
C ILE A 198 12.99 -14.03 11.87
N LEU A 199 12.75 -14.36 10.61
CA LEU A 199 11.88 -15.46 10.20
C LEU A 199 12.68 -16.77 10.25
N THR A 200 12.24 -17.70 11.10
CA THR A 200 12.76 -19.07 11.17
C THR A 200 12.17 -19.99 10.09
N THR A 201 11.13 -19.53 9.41
CA THR A 201 10.45 -20.17 8.28
C THR A 201 10.93 -19.55 6.95
N PRO A 202 10.81 -20.23 5.79
CA PRO A 202 11.05 -19.61 4.49
C PRO A 202 10.16 -18.36 4.37
N MET A 203 10.73 -17.26 3.86
CA MET A 203 10.01 -16.02 3.63
C MET A 203 8.73 -16.32 2.83
N TYR A 204 7.57 -15.86 3.31
CA TYR A 204 6.31 -16.06 2.62
C TYR A 204 6.45 -15.57 1.17
N HIS A 205 6.07 -16.40 0.20
CA HIS A 205 6.17 -16.10 -1.24
C HIS A 205 5.54 -14.74 -1.60
N LEU A 206 4.57 -14.28 -0.78
CA LEU A 206 3.78 -13.08 -0.94
C LEU A 206 4.49 -11.77 -0.54
N SER A 207 5.35 -11.72 0.49
CA SER A 207 5.93 -10.42 0.92
C SER A 207 6.82 -9.80 -0.18
N SER A 208 7.75 -10.59 -0.73
CA SER A 208 8.56 -10.16 -1.90
C SER A 208 7.74 -9.92 -3.18
N SER A 209 6.63 -10.64 -3.34
CA SER A 209 5.78 -10.60 -4.53
C SER A 209 4.87 -9.37 -4.55
N LEU A 210 4.30 -9.00 -3.40
CA LEU A 210 3.44 -7.83 -3.24
C LEU A 210 4.27 -6.55 -3.22
N GLU A 211 5.42 -6.55 -2.55
CA GLU A 211 6.41 -5.48 -2.70
C GLU A 211 6.70 -5.26 -4.18
N THR A 212 6.97 -6.34 -4.95
CA THR A 212 7.24 -6.30 -6.41
C THR A 212 6.10 -5.65 -7.21
N LEU A 213 4.84 -5.97 -6.89
CA LEU A 213 3.66 -5.33 -7.50
C LEU A 213 3.52 -3.86 -7.09
N ALA A 214 3.99 -3.48 -5.90
CA ALA A 214 4.03 -2.11 -5.42
C ALA A 214 5.24 -1.32 -5.95
N ILE A 215 6.33 -1.91 -6.45
CA ILE A 215 7.53 -1.15 -6.88
C ILE A 215 7.33 -0.21 -8.08
N PRO A 216 6.38 -0.41 -9.01
CA PRO A 216 6.00 0.64 -9.94
C PRO A 216 5.64 1.98 -9.27
N LYS A 217 5.28 2.00 -7.97
CA LYS A 217 5.14 3.20 -7.11
C LYS A 217 6.37 4.12 -7.17
N ARG A 218 7.59 3.56 -7.19
CA ARG A 218 8.85 4.35 -7.26
C ARG A 218 9.23 4.79 -8.69
N LEU A 219 8.84 4.03 -9.72
CA LEU A 219 9.19 4.37 -11.10
C LEU A 219 8.27 5.44 -11.69
N ALA A 220 6.97 5.40 -11.39
CA ALA A 220 5.99 6.38 -11.87
C ALA A 220 6.24 7.79 -11.30
N MET A 221 6.77 7.88 -10.07
CA MET A 221 7.13 9.15 -9.41
C MET A 221 8.41 9.80 -9.96
N ARG A 222 9.19 9.10 -10.80
CA ARG A 222 10.46 9.59 -11.38
C ARG A 222 10.31 10.19 -12.78
N GLY A 223 9.11 10.16 -13.36
CA GLY A 223 8.84 10.53 -14.76
C GLY A 223 8.56 12.02 -15.05
N LYS A 224 8.72 12.94 -14.09
CA LYS A 224 8.56 14.39 -14.32
C LYS A 224 9.73 15.21 -13.76
N GLY A 225 10.94 14.92 -14.25
CA GLY A 225 12.13 15.70 -13.96
C GLY A 225 13.05 15.71 -15.18
N GLY A 226 12.64 16.40 -16.24
CA GLY A 226 13.45 16.52 -17.45
C GLY A 226 12.63 16.87 -18.69
N GLN A 227 12.11 18.09 -18.73
CA GLN A 227 12.17 19.02 -19.87
C GLN A 227 11.59 20.36 -19.43
#